data_AF-A0A2H9LZX8-F1
#
_entry.id   AF-A0A2H9LZX8-F1
#
_cell.length_a   1.000
_cell.length_b   1.000
_cell.length_c   1.000
_cell.angle_alpha   90.00
_cell.angle_beta   90.00
_cell.angle_gamma   90.00
#
_symmetry.space_group_name_H-M   'P 1'
#
loop_
_entity.id
_entity.type
_entity.pdbx_description
1 polymer ?
#
loop_
_entity_poly.entity_id
_entity_poly.type
_entity_poly.pdbx_seq_one_letter_code
_entity_poly.pdbx_strand_id
1 'polypeptide(L)'
;MSEFDEFNQCKADKSSKTKKNNLLKIIDSSQIKYYFLPETPFIKNHIVDFQELLTEKYGNLKNYERIARIDDPFVQSMVSSFIRHYNRIGTPDLDYDYIFDHI
;
A
#
# COMPACT_ATOMS: atom_id res chain seq x y z
N MET A 1 -12.91 0.58 -8.11
CA MET A 1 -12.31 -0.76 -7.85
C MET A 1 -11.07 -0.53 -7.01
N SER A 2 -10.90 -1.17 -5.84
CA SER A 2 -9.74 -0.84 -4.98
C SER A 2 -8.47 -1.37 -5.65
N GLU A 3 -7.35 -0.63 -5.60
CA GLU A 3 -6.08 -1.07 -6.20
C GLU A 3 -5.53 -2.33 -5.50
N PHE A 4 -6.11 -2.70 -4.36
CA PHE A 4 -5.97 -3.99 -3.69
C PHE A 4 -6.45 -5.17 -4.55
N ASP A 5 -7.53 -4.98 -5.31
CA ASP A 5 -8.02 -5.96 -6.28
C ASP A 5 -7.02 -6.11 -7.44
N GLU A 6 -6.40 -5.02 -7.90
CA GLU A 6 -5.39 -5.06 -8.97
C GLU A 6 -4.17 -5.89 -8.56
N PHE A 7 -3.70 -5.81 -7.31
CA PHE A 7 -2.59 -6.62 -6.82
C PHE A 7 -2.93 -8.12 -6.80
N ASN A 8 -4.11 -8.48 -6.30
CA ASN A 8 -4.57 -9.88 -6.27
C ASN A 8 -4.78 -10.42 -7.69
N GLN A 9 -5.27 -9.59 -8.60
CA GLN A 9 -5.50 -9.95 -10.01
C GLN A 9 -4.20 -10.07 -10.81
N CYS A 10 -3.17 -9.29 -10.47
CA CYS A 10 -1.83 -9.39 -11.08
C CYS A 10 -1.11 -10.68 -10.67
N LYS A 11 -1.41 -11.24 -9.49
CA LYS A 11 -0.91 -12.55 -9.05
C LYS A 11 -1.53 -13.71 -9.85
N ALA A 12 -2.74 -13.52 -10.38
CA ALA A 12 -3.48 -14.51 -11.17
C ALA A 12 -3.11 -14.52 -12.66
N ASP A 13 -2.85 -13.35 -13.27
CA ASP A 13 -2.57 -13.21 -14.70
C ASP A 13 -1.19 -12.58 -15.01
N LYS A 14 -0.20 -13.43 -15.30
CA LYS A 14 1.17 -13.01 -15.70
C LYS A 14 1.28 -12.42 -17.13
N SER A 15 0.16 -12.31 -17.86
CA SER A 15 0.14 -12.14 -19.32
C SER A 15 0.13 -10.68 -19.81
N SER A 16 -0.32 -9.70 -19.01
CA SER A 16 -0.49 -8.32 -19.48
C SER A 16 0.70 -7.40 -19.15
N LYS A 17 1.32 -6.85 -20.19
CA LYS A 17 2.47 -5.92 -20.13
C LYS A 17 2.17 -4.65 -19.33
N THR A 18 0.93 -4.16 -19.38
CA THR A 18 0.46 -2.95 -18.68
C THR A 18 0.31 -3.20 -17.18
N LYS A 19 -0.25 -4.35 -16.77
CA LYS A 19 -0.40 -4.72 -15.35
C LYS A 19 0.96 -4.87 -14.66
N LYS A 20 1.95 -5.41 -15.38
CA LYS A 20 3.34 -5.49 -14.90
C LYS A 20 3.96 -4.11 -14.64
N ASN A 21 3.71 -3.13 -15.51
CA ASN A 21 4.24 -1.78 -15.31
C ASN A 21 3.61 -1.06 -14.12
N ASN A 22 2.32 -1.25 -13.87
CA ASN A 22 1.66 -0.70 -12.67
C ASN A 22 2.20 -1.35 -11.39
N LEU A 23 2.37 -2.68 -11.39
CA LEU A 23 2.98 -3.38 -10.26
C LEU A 23 4.42 -2.90 -10.00
N LEU A 24 5.22 -2.69 -11.05
CA LEU A 24 6.57 -2.14 -10.94
C LEU A 24 6.57 -0.74 -10.32
N LYS A 25 5.60 0.13 -10.67
CA LYS A 25 5.46 1.45 -10.04
C LYS A 25 5.19 1.37 -8.54
N ILE A 26 4.39 0.39 -8.11
CA ILE A 26 4.10 0.16 -6.69
C ILE A 26 5.35 -0.39 -5.96
N ILE A 27 6.04 -1.35 -6.57
CA ILE A 27 7.27 -1.94 -6.02
C ILE A 27 8.40 -0.89 -5.91
N ASP A 28 8.55 -0.04 -6.93
CA ASP A 28 9.56 1.03 -6.97
C ASP A 28 9.23 2.19 -6.00
N SER A 29 8.17 2.05 -5.18
CA SER A 29 7.75 3.03 -4.18
C SER A 29 7.49 4.43 -4.76
N SER A 30 7.29 4.52 -6.08
CA SER A 30 6.97 5.77 -6.79
C SER A 30 5.61 6.34 -6.36
N GLN A 31 4.72 5.46 -5.88
CA GLN A 31 3.44 5.82 -5.31
C GLN A 31 3.55 5.84 -3.78
N ILE A 32 3.45 7.03 -3.20
CA ILE A 32 3.57 7.27 -1.74
C ILE A 32 2.56 6.46 -0.92
N LYS A 33 1.43 6.12 -1.53
CA LYS A 33 0.28 5.46 -0.91
C LYS A 33 0.49 3.97 -0.60
N TYR A 34 1.34 3.29 -1.36
CA TYR A 34 1.55 1.84 -1.23
C TYR A 34 2.98 1.52 -0.85
N TYR A 35 3.14 0.53 0.04
CA TYR A 35 4.44 -0.01 0.40
C TYR A 35 4.48 -1.50 0.10
N PHE A 36 5.43 -1.91 -0.73
CA PHE A 36 5.63 -3.31 -1.04
C PHE A 36 6.46 -3.98 0.06
N LEU A 37 5.89 -5.03 0.67
CA LEU A 37 6.55 -5.88 1.63
C LEU A 37 7.03 -7.16 0.92
N PRO A 38 8.36 -7.34 0.74
CA PRO A 38 8.90 -8.52 0.09
C PRO A 38 8.66 -9.77 0.94
N GLU A 39 8.61 -10.92 0.27
CA GLU A 39 8.53 -12.22 0.92
C GLU A 39 9.74 -12.47 1.82
N THR A 40 9.43 -12.95 3.00
CA THR A 40 10.37 -13.40 4.03
C THR A 40 10.01 -14.84 4.40
N PRO A 41 10.86 -15.57 5.13
CA PRO A 41 10.57 -16.96 5.51
C PRO A 41 9.25 -17.16 6.28
N PHE A 42 8.70 -16.10 6.88
CA PHE A 42 7.51 -16.13 7.74
C PHE A 42 6.35 -15.26 7.21
N ILE A 43 6.56 -14.43 6.18
CA ILE A 43 5.55 -13.54 5.60
C ILE A 43 5.66 -13.59 4.08
N LYS A 44 4.54 -13.79 3.37
CA LYS A 44 4.53 -13.80 1.90
C LYS A 44 4.66 -12.38 1.34
N ASN A 45 4.82 -12.22 0.03
CA ASN A 45 4.76 -10.89 -0.60
C ASN A 45 3.41 -10.22 -0.31
N HIS A 46 3.44 -9.01 0.25
CA HIS A 46 2.26 -8.20 0.57
C HIS A 46 2.42 -6.75 0.09
N ILE A 47 1.29 -6.06 -0.02
CA ILE A 47 1.26 -4.60 -0.15
C ILE A 47 0.58 -4.06 1.11
N VAL A 48 1.20 -3.05 1.70
CA VAL A 48 0.62 -2.25 2.78
C VAL A 48 0.01 -1.01 2.15
N ASP A 49 -1.27 -0.79 2.41
CA ASP A 49 -1.99 0.42 2.04
C ASP A 49 -1.99 1.38 3.22
N PHE A 50 -1.50 2.60 3.00
CA PHE A 50 -1.47 3.65 4.02
C PHE A 50 -2.75 4.50 4.07
N GLN A 51 -3.68 4.32 3.14
CA GLN A 51 -4.99 4.98 3.14
C GLN A 51 -5.98 4.27 4.07
N GLU A 52 -5.91 2.95 4.15
CA GLU A 52 -6.83 2.14 4.95
C GLU A 52 -6.34 1.99 6.40
N LEU A 53 -6.57 3.04 7.21
CA LEU A 53 -6.22 3.04 8.63
C LEU A 53 -7.25 2.28 9.47
N LEU A 54 -6.80 1.20 10.11
CA LEU A 54 -7.58 0.47 11.10
C LEU A 54 -7.28 0.98 12.51
N THR A 55 -8.34 1.30 13.27
CA THR A 55 -8.23 1.72 14.67
C THR A 55 -8.59 0.56 15.59
N GLU A 56 -7.65 0.16 16.44
CA GLU A 56 -7.84 -0.95 17.39
C GLU A 56 -7.63 -0.51 18.82
N LYS A 57 -8.33 -1.18 19.75
CA LYS A 57 -8.17 -0.91 21.19
C LYS A 57 -6.87 -1.53 21.67
N TYR A 58 -6.12 -0.80 22.49
CA TYR A 58 -4.85 -1.29 23.05
C TYR A 58 -4.96 -2.65 23.75
N GLY A 59 -6.06 -2.92 24.46
CA GLY A 59 -6.31 -4.19 25.12
C GLY A 59 -6.42 -5.39 24.16
N ASN A 60 -6.88 -5.16 22.92
CA ASN A 60 -7.03 -6.19 21.90
C ASN A 60 -5.69 -6.63 21.33
N LEU A 61 -4.66 -5.78 21.40
CA LEU A 61 -3.31 -6.08 20.86
C LEU A 61 -2.68 -7.34 21.47
N LYS A 62 -3.11 -7.74 22.66
CA LYS A 62 -2.67 -8.99 23.31
C LYS A 62 -3.08 -10.24 22.54
N ASN A 63 -4.13 -10.15 21.72
CA ASN A 63 -4.64 -11.25 20.90
C ASN A 63 -3.94 -11.34 19.54
N TYR A 64 -3.04 -10.40 19.22
CA TYR A 64 -2.34 -10.36 17.94
C TYR A 64 -1.02 -11.13 18.06
N GLU A 65 -0.70 -11.89 17.03
CA GLU A 65 0.62 -12.50 16.89
C GLU A 65 1.61 -11.48 16.33
N ARG A 66 2.74 -11.32 17.03
CA ARG A 66 3.83 -10.46 16.55
C ARG A 66 4.69 -11.22 15.54
N ILE A 67 4.41 -11.00 14.26
CA ILE A 67 5.14 -11.62 13.13
C ILE A 67 6.51 -11.01 12.85
N ALA A 68 6.70 -9.71 13.10
CA ALA A 68 7.95 -9.02 12.82
C ALA A 68 8.09 -7.72 13.64
N ARG A 69 9.31 -7.17 13.63
CA ARG A 69 9.62 -5.80 14.01
C ARG A 69 10.27 -5.11 12.81
N ILE A 70 9.89 -3.88 12.56
CA ILE A 70 10.59 -3.00 11.62
C ILE A 70 11.62 -2.23 12.44
N ASP A 71 12.89 -2.29 12.04
CA ASP A 71 14.00 -1.60 12.70
C ASP A 71 14.44 -0.35 11.90
N ASP A 72 15.21 0.52 12.53
CA ASP A 72 15.83 1.67 11.87
C ASP A 72 16.87 1.19 10.84
N PRO A 73 16.95 1.80 9.64
CA PRO A 73 16.30 3.04 9.19
C PRO A 73 14.94 2.85 8.49
N PHE A 74 14.45 1.62 8.35
CA PHE A 74 13.24 1.32 7.57
C PHE A 74 11.98 1.96 8.17
N VAL A 75 11.89 2.01 9.50
CA VAL A 75 10.81 2.72 10.21
C VAL A 75 10.76 4.19 9.78
N GLN A 76 11.92 4.88 9.76
CA GLN A 76 11.99 6.29 9.41
C GLN A 76 11.52 6.56 7.97
N SER A 77 11.92 5.70 7.03
CA SER A 77 11.46 5.78 5.64
C SER A 77 9.95 5.55 5.51
N MET A 78 9.42 4.56 6.22
CA MET A 78 7.99 4.24 6.22
C MET A 78 7.14 5.38 6.80
N VAL A 79 7.54 5.90 7.97
CA VAL A 79 6.89 7.05 8.62
C VAL A 79 6.95 8.29 7.74
N SER A 80 8.09 8.57 7.09
CA SER A 80 8.23 9.72 6.19
C SER A 80 7.30 9.63 4.97
N SER A 81 7.10 8.43 4.42
CA SER A 81 6.14 8.20 3.34
C SER A 81 4.70 8.32 3.81
N PHE A 82 4.37 7.76 4.96
CA PHE A 82 3.06 7.91 5.58
C PHE A 82 2.70 9.39 5.82
N ILE A 83 3.58 10.15 6.47
CA ILE A 83 3.37 11.58 6.76
C ILE A 83 3.22 12.38 5.47
N ARG A 84 4.07 12.14 4.46
CA ARG A 84 3.98 12.81 3.15
C ARG A 84 2.65 12.55 2.46
N HIS A 85 2.06 11.38 2.66
CA HIS A 85 0.74 11.06 2.15
C HIS A 85 -0.38 11.72 2.97
N TYR A 86 -0.36 11.52 4.29
CA TYR A 86 -1.42 11.97 5.20
C TYR A 86 -1.51 13.51 5.30
N ASN A 87 -0.37 14.20 5.29
CA ASN A 87 -0.30 15.67 5.38
C ASN A 87 -0.43 16.37 4.02
N ARG A 88 -1.07 15.75 3.02
CA ARG A 88 -1.52 16.46 1.80
C ARG A 88 -2.71 17.36 2.12
N ILE A 89 -2.54 18.27 3.08
CA ILE A 89 -3.51 19.31 3.42
C ILE A 89 -3.73 20.16 2.16
N GLY A 90 -4.95 20.11 1.61
CA GLY A 90 -5.35 20.92 0.46
C GLY A 90 -5.17 20.29 -0.92
N THR A 91 -4.75 19.02 -1.05
CA THR A 91 -4.89 18.30 -2.33
C THR A 91 -6.24 17.57 -2.32
N PRO A 92 -7.23 17.97 -3.14
CA PRO A 92 -8.48 17.25 -3.23
C PRO A 92 -8.22 15.84 -3.73
N ASP A 93 -8.88 14.85 -3.13
CA ASP A 93 -8.94 13.51 -3.71
C ASP A 93 -9.81 13.63 -4.96
N LEU A 94 -9.21 13.39 -6.13
CA LEU A 94 -9.89 13.55 -7.41
C LEU A 94 -10.61 12.24 -7.72
N ASP A 95 -11.92 12.31 -7.91
CA ASP A 95 -12.68 11.18 -8.44
C ASP A 95 -12.33 11.01 -9.92
N TYR A 96 -11.37 10.12 -10.17
CA TYR A 96 -10.86 9.84 -11.51
C TYR A 96 -11.94 9.28 -12.43
N ASP A 97 -12.84 8.46 -11.90
CA ASP A 97 -13.94 7.86 -12.68
C ASP A 97 -14.91 8.97 -13.10
N TYR A 98 -15.29 9.86 -12.17
CA TYR A 98 -16.09 11.03 -12.49
C TYR A 98 -15.44 11.93 -13.53
N ILE A 99 -14.13 12.19 -13.43
CA ILE A 99 -13.41 13.03 -14.39
C ILE A 99 -13.36 12.36 -15.77
N PHE A 100 -13.06 11.06 -15.85
CA PHE A 100 -13.02 10.33 -17.12
C PHE A 100 -14.38 10.26 -17.82
N ASP A 101 -15.47 10.13 -17.06
CA ASP A 101 -16.83 10.13 -17.60
C ASP A 101 -17.25 11.50 -18.17
N HIS A 102 -16.55 12.58 -17.79
CA HIS A 102 -16.86 13.96 -18.17
C HIS A 102 -15.78 14.64 -19.03
N ILE A 103 -14.86 13.86 -19.62
CA ILE A 103 -13.92 14.29 -20.67
C ILE A 103 -14.43 13.81 -22.03
#